data_AF-A0A212JVD3-F1
#
_entry.id   AF-A0A212JVD3-F1
#
_cell.length_a   1.000
_cell.length_b   1.000
_cell.length_c   1.000
_cell.angle_alpha   90.00
_cell.angle_beta   90.00
_cell.angle_gamma   90.00
#
_symmetry.space_group_name_H-M   'P 1'
#
loop_
_entity.id
_entity.type
_entity.pdbx_description
1 polymer ?
#
loop_
_entity_poly.entity_id
_entity_poly.type
_entity_poly.pdbx_seq_one_letter_code
_entity_poly.pdbx_strand_id
1 'polypeptide(L)'
;MFIFKLQPITDVFDWLHSAWERAATQRRVALCILWVYLLALLGVELKRMGILPPWLAAITPHSHFYAIHLAFTLILVLEVMSLILAIPSSLSQSMGKQFEILTLILLRNAFKELAHLPEPVSVVNDLLPVISIAVSGAGALCVYLCLGLYKRIARQHLHFIATADLRMRYVMSKKMLALALFVIFLFIGSRDFMHFVKTGEDLKFFETLYTVLIFADIAMVLIAQRYMPAFHAVFRNSGFVIGTLLMRLALSASPLWSPAIGLFAALFVLAVTWGTNYFTPLRHQGYCVREVESTD
;
A
#
# COMPACT_ATOMS: atom_id res chain seq x y z
N MET A 1 26.07 22.39 1.59
CA MET A 1 25.12 23.49 1.89
C MET A 1 23.65 23.09 1.71
N PHE A 2 23.24 22.41 0.62
CA PHE A 2 21.84 21.95 0.45
C PHE A 2 21.36 20.91 1.50
N ILE A 3 22.26 20.03 1.98
CA ILE A 3 21.91 18.93 2.90
C ILE A 3 21.39 19.45 4.26
N PHE A 4 21.98 20.53 4.80
CA PHE A 4 21.53 21.13 6.07
C PHE A 4 20.17 21.84 5.96
N LYS A 5 19.79 22.35 4.78
CA LYS A 5 18.45 22.95 4.57
C LYS A 5 17.33 21.92 4.45
N LEU A 6 17.66 20.68 4.09
CA LEU A 6 16.69 19.59 3.90
C LEU A 6 16.46 18.76 5.17
N GLN A 7 17.37 18.81 6.14
CA GLN A 7 17.22 18.16 7.45
C GLN A 7 15.88 18.42 8.14
N PRO A 8 15.42 19.68 8.33
CA PRO A 8 14.16 19.92 9.04
C PRO A 8 12.95 19.31 8.31
N ILE A 9 13.00 19.24 6.98
CA ILE A 9 11.93 18.66 6.16
C ILE A 9 11.91 17.13 6.30
N THR A 10 13.07 16.50 6.37
CA THR A 10 13.18 15.07 6.62
C THR A 10 12.85 14.68 8.05
N ASP A 11 13.06 15.57 9.01
CA ASP A 11 12.67 15.39 10.41
C ASP A 11 11.15 15.40 10.57
N VAL A 12 10.44 16.24 9.81
CA VAL A 12 8.97 16.23 9.75
C VAL A 12 8.44 14.89 9.25
N PHE A 13 9.08 14.32 8.21
CA PHE A 13 8.70 12.99 7.71
C PHE A 13 8.97 11.90 8.75
N ASP A 14 10.13 11.91 9.42
CA ASP A 14 10.46 10.93 10.45
C ASP A 14 9.53 11.04 11.67
N TRP A 15 9.17 12.26 12.04
CA TRP A 15 8.16 12.51 13.08
C TRP A 15 6.78 11.98 12.66
N LEU A 16 6.32 12.27 11.44
CA LEU A 16 5.04 11.80 10.94
C LEU A 16 5.00 10.27 10.85
N HIS A 17 6.06 9.66 10.33
CA HIS A 17 6.21 8.22 10.23
C HIS A 17 6.20 7.55 11.61
N SER A 18 6.99 8.06 12.56
CA SER A 18 7.02 7.54 13.94
C SER A 18 5.72 7.79 14.69
N ALA A 19 5.01 8.89 14.43
CA ALA A 19 3.69 9.14 14.98
C ALA A 19 2.64 8.16 14.44
N TRP A 20 2.74 7.81 13.15
CA TRP A 20 1.85 6.86 12.49
C TRP A 20 2.07 5.41 12.92
N GLU A 21 3.32 4.98 13.08
CA GLU A 21 3.67 3.60 13.49
C GLU A 21 3.42 3.32 14.98
N ARG A 22 3.19 4.35 15.81
CA ARG A 22 2.84 4.15 17.22
C ARG A 22 1.57 3.32 17.36
N ALA A 23 1.64 2.26 18.16
CA ALA A 23 0.51 1.39 18.48
C ALA A 23 -0.70 2.16 19.05
N ALA A 24 -0.46 3.26 19.78
CA ALA A 24 -1.53 4.12 20.28
C ALA A 24 -2.31 4.82 19.15
N THR A 25 -1.62 5.32 18.12
CA THR A 25 -2.25 5.96 16.96
C THR A 25 -3.07 4.93 16.19
N GLN A 26 -2.50 3.75 15.92
CA GLN A 26 -3.20 2.65 15.24
C GLN A 26 -4.48 2.22 15.99
N ARG A 27 -4.42 2.10 17.32
CA ARG A 27 -5.61 1.79 18.14
C ARG A 27 -6.68 2.88 18.08
N ARG A 28 -6.28 4.16 18.17
CA ARG A 28 -7.22 5.30 18.08
C ARG A 28 -7.91 5.35 16.72
N VAL A 29 -7.14 5.12 15.66
CA VAL A 29 -7.66 5.09 14.29
C VAL A 29 -8.63 3.92 14.11
N ALA A 30 -8.29 2.71 14.57
CA ALA A 30 -9.19 1.56 14.53
C ALA A 30 -10.50 1.81 15.31
N LEU A 31 -10.42 2.42 16.49
CA LEU A 31 -11.60 2.83 17.26
C LEU A 31 -12.43 3.88 16.51
N CYS A 32 -11.79 4.84 15.85
CA CYS A 32 -12.48 5.84 15.04
C CYS A 32 -13.26 5.18 13.89
N ILE A 33 -12.66 4.25 13.15
CA ILE A 33 -13.35 3.48 12.10
C ILE A 33 -14.55 2.73 12.68
N LEU A 34 -14.38 2.07 13.83
CA LEU A 34 -15.47 1.36 14.49
C LEU A 34 -16.63 2.30 14.85
N TRP A 35 -16.34 3.47 15.40
CA TRP A 35 -17.37 4.46 15.70
C TRP A 35 -18.08 4.98 14.44
N VAL A 36 -17.34 5.25 13.37
CA VAL A 36 -17.93 5.66 12.08
C VAL A 36 -18.84 4.56 11.53
N TYR A 37 -18.42 3.30 11.61
CA TYR A 37 -19.23 2.15 11.21
C TYR A 37 -20.53 2.03 12.04
N LEU A 38 -20.41 2.11 13.36
CA LEU A 38 -21.57 2.03 14.26
C LEU A 38 -22.53 3.20 14.04
N LEU A 39 -22.03 4.42 13.85
CA LEU A 39 -22.83 5.59 13.54
C LEU A 39 -23.54 5.46 12.19
N ALA A 40 -22.87 4.94 11.17
CA ALA A 40 -23.49 4.68 9.87
C ALA A 40 -24.63 3.66 9.99
N LEU A 41 -24.44 2.59 10.77
CA LEU A 41 -25.46 1.56 10.98
C LEU A 41 -26.65 2.09 11.79
N LEU A 42 -26.39 2.86 12.85
CA LEU A 42 -27.43 3.57 13.61
C LEU A 42 -28.20 4.56 12.73
N GLY A 43 -27.51 5.29 11.85
CA GLY A 43 -28.15 6.20 10.90
C GLY A 43 -29.12 5.49 9.97
N VAL A 44 -28.74 4.33 9.42
CA VAL A 44 -29.59 3.50 8.57
C VAL A 44 -30.85 3.04 9.33
N GLU A 45 -30.70 2.55 10.56
CA GLU A 45 -31.85 2.12 11.39
C GLU A 45 -32.79 3.29 11.72
N LEU A 46 -32.24 4.44 12.12
CA LEU A 46 -33.03 5.63 12.43
C LEU A 46 -33.77 6.19 11.18
N LYS A 47 -33.18 6.03 9.98
CA LYS A 47 -33.83 6.40 8.70
C LYS A 47 -35.00 5.47 8.43
N ARG A 48 -34.83 4.18 8.71
CA ARG A 48 -35.88 3.16 8.58
C ARG A 48 -37.04 3.40 9.55
N MET A 49 -36.75 3.94 10.74
CA MET A 49 -37.74 4.34 11.75
C MET A 49 -38.42 5.69 11.43
N GLY A 50 -37.99 6.42 10.40
CA GLY A 50 -38.61 7.68 9.98
C GLY A 50 -38.32 8.89 10.87
N ILE A 51 -37.33 8.79 11.77
CA ILE A 51 -37.02 9.82 12.79
C ILE A 51 -35.97 10.83 12.26
N LEU A 52 -35.33 10.56 11.12
CA LEU A 52 -34.27 11.44 10.60
C LEU A 52 -34.82 12.75 10.01
N PRO A 53 -34.27 13.92 10.38
CA PRO A 53 -34.58 15.16 9.71
C PRO A 53 -34.04 15.15 8.25
N PRO A 54 -34.69 15.86 7.32
CA PRO A 54 -34.46 15.72 5.87
C PRO A 54 -33.03 15.99 5.40
N TRP A 55 -32.31 16.90 6.07
CA TRP A 55 -30.89 17.20 5.79
C TRP A 55 -29.96 16.02 6.11
N LEU A 56 -30.32 15.20 7.10
CA LEU A 56 -29.56 14.04 7.51
C LEU A 56 -29.97 12.81 6.66
N ALA A 57 -31.27 12.67 6.34
CA ALA A 57 -31.80 11.58 5.53
C ALA A 57 -31.24 11.51 4.09
N ALA A 58 -30.82 12.66 3.54
CA ALA A 58 -30.18 12.78 2.23
C ALA A 58 -28.73 12.27 2.21
N ILE A 59 -28.02 12.33 3.34
CA ILE A 59 -26.63 11.89 3.48
C ILE A 59 -26.58 10.42 3.94
N THR A 60 -27.63 9.95 4.61
CA THR A 60 -27.69 8.60 5.16
C THR A 60 -27.95 7.55 4.07
N PRO A 61 -27.06 6.56 3.90
CA PRO A 61 -27.20 5.47 2.94
C PRO A 61 -28.48 4.65 3.16
N HIS A 62 -28.98 4.00 2.11
CA HIS A 62 -30.26 3.27 2.14
C HIS A 62 -30.15 1.81 2.63
N SER A 63 -28.95 1.24 2.77
CA SER A 63 -28.76 -0.16 3.17
C SER A 63 -27.68 -0.34 4.26
N HIS A 64 -27.89 -1.32 5.14
CA HIS A 64 -26.91 -1.73 6.17
C HIS A 64 -25.55 -2.10 5.58
N PHE A 65 -25.55 -2.68 4.38
CA PHE A 65 -24.34 -3.07 3.64
C PHE A 65 -23.48 -1.87 3.22
N TYR A 66 -24.05 -0.68 3.06
CA TYR A 66 -23.25 0.51 2.78
C TYR A 66 -22.39 0.92 3.98
N ALA A 67 -22.85 0.71 5.22
CA ALA A 67 -22.02 0.99 6.40
C ALA A 67 -20.75 0.14 6.41
N ILE A 68 -20.87 -1.13 5.99
CA ILE A 68 -19.74 -2.04 5.78
C ILE A 68 -18.81 -1.49 4.68
N HIS A 69 -19.37 -1.07 3.54
CA HIS A 69 -18.60 -0.47 2.44
C HIS A 69 -17.84 0.79 2.87
N LEU A 70 -18.45 1.65 3.68
CA LEU A 70 -17.84 2.86 4.23
C LEU A 70 -16.66 2.53 5.16
N ALA A 71 -16.84 1.60 6.10
CA ALA A 71 -15.79 1.16 7.01
C ALA A 71 -14.58 0.61 6.25
N PHE A 72 -14.85 -0.24 5.26
CA PHE A 72 -13.84 -0.82 4.39
C PHE A 72 -13.12 0.23 3.53
N THR A 73 -13.84 1.25 3.06
CA THR A 73 -13.25 2.37 2.31
C THR A 73 -12.31 3.18 3.19
N LEU A 74 -12.70 3.43 4.44
CA LEU A 74 -11.86 4.14 5.41
C LEU A 74 -10.59 3.34 5.74
N ILE A 75 -10.69 2.02 5.92
CA ILE A 75 -9.52 1.14 6.11
C ILE A 75 -8.56 1.24 4.92
N LEU A 76 -9.07 1.23 3.68
CA LEU A 76 -8.22 1.34 2.48
C LEU A 76 -7.46 2.67 2.42
N VAL A 77 -8.09 3.79 2.81
CA VAL A 77 -7.41 5.09 2.89
C VAL A 77 -6.21 5.01 3.83
N LEU A 78 -6.34 4.31 4.96
CA LEU A 78 -5.26 4.15 5.94
C LEU A 78 -4.14 3.23 5.45
N GLU A 79 -4.49 2.16 4.74
CA GLU A 79 -3.52 1.27 4.10
C GLU A 79 -2.69 2.01 3.06
N VAL A 80 -3.35 2.83 2.22
CA VAL A 80 -2.70 3.67 1.23
C VAL A 80 -1.81 4.73 1.87
N MET A 81 -2.24 5.35 2.97
CA MET A 81 -1.40 6.30 3.70
C MET A 81 -0.17 5.60 4.31
N SER A 82 -0.34 4.41 4.87
CA SER A 82 0.75 3.58 5.38
C SER A 82 1.72 3.18 4.27
N LEU A 83 1.21 2.92 3.06
CA LEU A 83 2.01 2.66 1.87
C LEU A 83 2.88 3.86 1.51
N ILE A 84 2.30 5.06 1.42
CA ILE A 84 3.02 6.30 1.09
C ILE A 84 4.16 6.54 2.10
N LEU A 85 3.88 6.38 3.38
CA LEU A 85 4.87 6.54 4.44
C LEU A 85 5.93 5.42 4.46
N ALA A 86 5.66 4.26 3.86
CA ALA A 86 6.62 3.17 3.75
C ALA A 86 7.55 3.29 2.53
N ILE A 87 7.21 4.09 1.50
CA ILE A 87 7.99 4.28 0.27
C ILE A 87 9.48 4.59 0.53
N PRO A 88 9.85 5.43 1.53
CA PRO A 88 11.25 5.78 1.76
C PRO A 88 12.09 4.71 2.43
N SER A 89 11.45 3.71 3.03
CA SER A 89 12.16 2.58 3.62
C SER A 89 12.94 1.82 2.54
N SER A 90 13.86 0.94 2.96
CA SER A 90 14.64 0.17 1.97
C SER A 90 13.69 -0.57 1.01
N LEU A 91 13.99 -0.56 -0.29
CA LEU A 91 13.10 -1.07 -1.35
C LEU A 91 12.59 -2.48 -1.03
N SER A 92 13.47 -3.34 -0.50
CA SER A 92 13.11 -4.70 -0.06
C SER A 92 12.22 -4.73 1.19
N GLN A 93 12.45 -3.86 2.17
CA GLN A 93 11.61 -3.78 3.37
C GLN A 93 10.22 -3.20 3.06
N SER A 94 10.15 -2.17 2.22
CA SER A 94 8.88 -1.62 1.73
C SER A 94 8.12 -2.67 0.91
N MET A 95 8.82 -3.51 0.14
CA MET A 95 8.19 -4.56 -0.66
C MET A 95 7.42 -5.54 0.22
N GLY A 96 7.99 -5.99 1.34
CA GLY A 96 7.29 -6.88 2.29
C GLY A 96 5.98 -6.28 2.82
N LYS A 97 5.96 -4.98 3.16
CA LYS A 97 4.74 -4.27 3.55
C LYS A 97 3.73 -4.15 2.40
N GLN A 98 4.19 -4.00 1.16
CA GLN A 98 3.30 -3.97 0.00
C GLN A 98 2.60 -5.30 -0.26
N PHE A 99 3.27 -6.42 -0.05
CA PHE A 99 2.61 -7.73 -0.08
C PHE A 99 1.54 -7.86 1.02
N GLU A 100 1.82 -7.40 2.25
CA GLU A 100 0.84 -7.39 3.33
C GLU A 100 -0.40 -6.57 2.95
N ILE A 101 -0.17 -5.36 2.43
CA ILE A 101 -1.24 -4.46 1.97
C ILE A 101 -2.02 -5.10 0.81
N LEU A 102 -1.35 -5.67 -0.18
CA LEU A 102 -2.00 -6.34 -1.31
C LEU A 102 -2.87 -7.51 -0.84
N THR A 103 -2.37 -8.36 0.07
CA THR A 103 -3.15 -9.46 0.65
C THR A 103 -4.39 -8.95 1.37
N LEU A 104 -4.26 -7.92 2.21
CA LEU A 104 -5.38 -7.35 2.95
C LEU A 104 -6.43 -6.74 2.03
N ILE A 105 -6.01 -6.04 0.97
CA ILE A 105 -6.93 -5.45 0.00
C ILE A 105 -7.67 -6.53 -0.80
N LEU A 106 -7.00 -7.60 -1.24
CA LEU A 106 -7.67 -8.70 -1.92
C LEU A 106 -8.69 -9.41 -1.02
N LEU A 107 -8.34 -9.60 0.26
CA LEU A 107 -9.27 -10.17 1.25
C LEU A 107 -10.47 -9.24 1.45
N ARG A 108 -10.24 -7.93 1.50
CA ARG A 108 -11.30 -6.92 1.57
C ARG A 108 -12.21 -6.93 0.33
N ASN A 109 -11.65 -7.06 -0.87
CA ASN A 109 -12.45 -7.15 -2.09
C ASN A 109 -13.41 -8.33 -2.03
N ALA A 110 -13.01 -9.47 -1.48
CA ALA A 110 -13.90 -10.60 -1.24
C ALA A 110 -15.10 -10.22 -0.34
N PHE A 111 -14.90 -9.44 0.73
CA PHE A 111 -15.99 -8.94 1.57
C PHE A 111 -16.87 -7.88 0.88
N LYS A 112 -16.32 -7.08 -0.04
CA LYS A 112 -17.10 -6.11 -0.83
C LYS A 112 -18.07 -6.84 -1.77
N GLU A 113 -17.61 -7.90 -2.42
CA GLU A 113 -18.46 -8.71 -3.30
C GLU A 113 -19.56 -9.43 -2.51
N LEU A 114 -19.28 -9.83 -1.26
CA LEU A 114 -20.29 -10.36 -0.34
C LEU A 114 -21.43 -9.37 -0.06
N ALA A 115 -21.13 -8.07 0.01
CA ALA A 115 -22.12 -7.03 0.28
C ALA A 115 -23.08 -6.76 -0.90
N HIS A 116 -22.83 -7.33 -2.08
CA HIS A 116 -23.71 -7.24 -3.26
C HIS A 116 -24.68 -8.42 -3.37
N LEU A 117 -24.63 -9.39 -2.45
CA LEU A 117 -25.58 -10.51 -2.44
C LEU A 117 -26.98 -9.99 -2.04
N PRO A 118 -28.04 -10.31 -2.82
CA PRO A 118 -29.40 -9.95 -2.46
C PRO A 118 -29.85 -10.69 -1.18
N GLU A 119 -30.67 -10.01 -0.36
CA GLU A 119 -31.42 -10.65 0.73
C GLU A 119 -32.70 -11.27 0.14
N PRO A 120 -33.03 -12.57 0.34
CA PRO A 120 -32.31 -13.65 1.03
C PRO A 120 -31.28 -14.38 0.16
N VAL A 121 -30.24 -14.94 0.79
CA VAL A 121 -29.12 -15.66 0.16
C VAL A 121 -29.60 -16.93 -0.56
N SER A 122 -30.00 -16.79 -1.83
CA SER A 122 -30.22 -17.94 -2.71
C SER A 122 -28.94 -18.20 -3.51
N VAL A 123 -28.12 -19.14 -3.02
CA VAL A 123 -26.86 -19.63 -3.66
C VAL A 123 -27.09 -20.12 -5.09
N VAL A 124 -28.33 -20.43 -5.45
CA VAL A 124 -28.72 -21.06 -6.73
C VAL A 124 -28.95 -20.05 -7.86
N ASN A 125 -29.26 -18.78 -7.56
CA ASN A 125 -29.67 -17.81 -8.59
C ASN A 125 -28.56 -16.84 -9.05
N ASP A 126 -27.50 -16.63 -8.26
CA ASP A 126 -26.40 -15.70 -8.60
C ASP A 126 -25.01 -16.33 -8.35
N LEU A 127 -24.52 -17.12 -9.30
CA LEU A 127 -23.18 -17.74 -9.24
C LEU A 127 -22.04 -16.71 -9.33
N LEU A 128 -22.25 -15.58 -10.01
CA LEU A 128 -21.19 -14.61 -10.33
C LEU A 128 -20.58 -13.94 -9.08
N PRO A 129 -21.37 -13.42 -8.11
CA PRO A 129 -20.82 -12.89 -6.86
C PRO A 129 -20.10 -13.95 -6.02
N VAL A 130 -20.63 -15.17 -5.96
CA VAL A 130 -20.01 -16.29 -5.20
C VAL A 130 -18.65 -16.66 -5.78
N ILE A 131 -18.53 -16.74 -7.11
CA ILE A 131 -17.25 -16.99 -7.79
C ILE A 131 -16.28 -15.83 -7.56
N SER A 132 -16.74 -14.57 -7.62
CA SER A 132 -15.92 -13.39 -7.37
C SER A 132 -15.32 -13.38 -5.96
N ILE A 133 -16.12 -13.78 -4.95
CA ILE A 133 -15.66 -13.95 -3.56
C ILE A 133 -14.61 -15.06 -3.47
N ALA A 134 -14.87 -16.23 -4.07
CA ALA A 134 -13.97 -17.37 -4.04
C ALA A 134 -12.62 -17.04 -4.70
N VAL A 135 -12.63 -16.39 -5.87
CA VAL A 135 -11.43 -15.98 -6.61
C VAL A 135 -10.64 -14.93 -5.82
N SER A 136 -11.33 -13.94 -5.24
CA SER A 136 -10.68 -12.91 -4.42
C SER A 136 -10.03 -13.48 -3.15
N GLY A 137 -10.74 -14.36 -2.45
CA GLY A 137 -10.22 -15.05 -1.26
C GLY A 137 -9.05 -15.98 -1.59
N ALA A 138 -9.16 -16.77 -2.67
CA ALA A 138 -8.08 -17.64 -3.13
C ALA A 138 -6.84 -16.83 -3.54
N GLY A 139 -7.02 -15.73 -4.27
CA GLY A 139 -5.92 -14.83 -4.64
C GLY A 139 -5.23 -14.22 -3.43
N ALA A 140 -6.00 -13.76 -2.43
CA ALA A 140 -5.45 -13.24 -1.18
C ALA A 140 -4.57 -14.29 -0.46
N LEU A 141 -5.05 -15.54 -0.38
CA LEU A 141 -4.30 -16.66 0.20
C LEU A 141 -3.02 -16.95 -0.58
N CYS A 142 -3.08 -17.01 -1.92
CA CYS A 142 -1.91 -17.24 -2.75
C CYS A 142 -0.85 -16.13 -2.60
N VAL A 143 -1.27 -14.86 -2.56
CA VAL A 143 -0.36 -13.73 -2.31
C VAL A 143 0.24 -13.81 -0.90
N TYR A 144 -0.54 -14.22 0.11
CA TYR A 144 -0.04 -14.44 1.47
C TYR A 144 1.02 -15.54 1.53
N LEU A 145 0.84 -16.64 0.79
CA LEU A 145 1.87 -17.68 0.66
C LEU A 145 3.14 -17.14 -0.01
N CYS A 146 2.99 -16.33 -1.08
CA CYS A 146 4.12 -15.67 -1.73
C CYS A 146 4.87 -14.74 -0.76
N LEU A 147 4.16 -14.02 0.11
CA LEU A 147 4.76 -13.19 1.16
C LEU A 147 5.59 -14.03 2.13
N GLY A 148 5.07 -15.18 2.57
CA GLY A 148 5.80 -16.10 3.45
C GLY A 148 7.11 -16.58 2.81
N LEU A 149 7.07 -16.95 1.53
CA LEU A 149 8.24 -17.34 0.74
C LEU A 149 9.21 -16.17 0.55
N TYR A 150 8.71 -14.98 0.20
CA TYR A 150 9.50 -13.77 0.08
C TYR A 150 10.27 -13.47 1.37
N LYS A 151 9.59 -13.48 2.54
CA LYS A 151 10.23 -13.27 3.85
C LYS A 151 11.24 -14.37 4.21
N ARG A 152 11.06 -15.59 3.70
CA ARG A 152 12.03 -16.68 3.89
C ARG A 152 13.30 -16.44 3.06
N ILE A 153 13.16 -16.05 1.80
CA ILE A 153 14.27 -15.81 0.87
C ILE A 153 15.01 -14.49 1.18
N ALA A 154 14.27 -13.42 1.48
CA ALA A 154 14.83 -12.09 1.74
C ALA A 154 15.67 -12.01 3.02
N ARG A 155 15.43 -12.90 4.01
CA ARG A 155 16.20 -12.94 5.27
C ARG A 155 17.68 -13.24 5.10
N GLN A 156 18.11 -13.79 3.95
CA GLN A 156 19.48 -14.25 3.77
C GLN A 156 20.51 -13.15 3.41
N HIS A 157 20.11 -11.94 2.97
CA HIS A 157 21.08 -10.95 2.47
C HIS A 157 20.71 -9.47 2.77
N LEU A 158 20.67 -9.10 4.06
CA LEU A 158 20.37 -7.72 4.49
C LEU A 158 21.60 -6.78 4.56
N HIS A 159 22.78 -7.18 4.06
CA HIS A 159 23.99 -6.34 4.13
C HIS A 159 24.49 -5.98 2.73
N PHE A 160 24.04 -4.84 2.20
CA PHE A 160 24.72 -4.21 1.08
C PHE A 160 24.50 -2.71 1.05
N ILE A 161 25.35 -1.93 1.74
CA ILE A 161 25.70 -0.57 1.30
C ILE A 161 27.16 -0.27 1.72
N ALA A 162 28.01 -0.01 0.73
CA ALA A 162 29.47 0.13 0.87
C ALA A 162 29.98 1.51 1.33
N THR A 163 29.13 2.56 1.44
CA THR A 163 29.60 3.89 1.88
C THR A 163 28.48 4.75 2.48
N ALA A 164 28.75 5.39 3.63
CA ALA A 164 27.76 6.11 4.45
C ALA A 164 27.20 7.40 3.80
N ASP A 165 28.01 8.11 3.01
CA ASP A 165 27.65 9.42 2.45
C ASP A 165 26.67 9.34 1.26
N LEU A 166 26.89 8.40 0.32
CA LEU A 166 25.95 8.16 -0.78
C LEU A 166 24.61 7.60 -0.26
N ARG A 167 24.66 6.78 0.80
CA ARG A 167 23.47 6.26 1.48
C ARG A 167 22.61 7.38 2.03
N MET A 168 23.22 8.36 2.70
CA MET A 168 22.53 9.51 3.25
C MET A 168 21.81 10.30 2.15
N ARG A 169 22.47 10.62 1.03
CA ARG A 169 21.85 11.35 -0.09
C ARG A 169 20.70 10.58 -0.72
N TYR A 170 20.83 9.26 -0.87
CA TYR A 170 19.76 8.41 -1.40
C TYR A 170 18.54 8.35 -0.47
N VAL A 171 18.76 8.21 0.85
CA VAL A 171 17.68 8.19 1.86
C VAL A 171 16.96 9.54 1.90
N MET A 172 17.69 10.66 1.87
CA MET A 172 17.08 12.00 1.89
C MET A 172 16.20 12.25 0.65
N SER A 173 16.65 11.86 -0.55
CA SER A 173 15.85 11.99 -1.77
C SER A 173 14.54 11.19 -1.70
N LYS A 174 14.57 10.01 -1.07
CA LYS A 174 13.35 9.21 -0.85
C LYS A 174 12.38 9.83 0.13
N LYS A 175 12.89 10.38 1.25
CA LYS A 175 12.05 11.05 2.26
C LYS A 175 11.34 12.26 1.65
N MET A 176 12.04 13.04 0.83
CA MET A 176 11.45 14.17 0.10
C MET A 176 10.33 13.72 -0.86
N LEU A 177 10.54 12.63 -1.60
CA LEU A 177 9.53 12.08 -2.50
C LEU A 177 8.26 11.65 -1.73
N ALA A 178 8.41 10.95 -0.61
CA ALA A 178 7.25 10.54 0.18
C ALA A 178 6.53 11.70 0.87
N LEU A 179 7.27 12.74 1.31
CA LEU A 179 6.64 13.94 1.84
C LEU A 179 5.83 14.66 0.77
N ALA A 180 6.36 14.81 -0.45
CA ALA A 180 5.63 15.39 -1.57
C ALA A 180 4.36 14.59 -1.88
N LEU A 181 4.45 13.25 -1.91
CA LEU A 181 3.30 12.37 -2.07
C LEU A 181 2.27 12.52 -0.95
N PHE A 182 2.71 12.65 0.29
CA PHE A 182 1.82 12.86 1.43
C PHE A 182 1.05 14.18 1.31
N VAL A 183 1.71 15.26 0.88
CA VAL A 183 1.04 16.54 0.62
C VAL A 183 0.03 16.43 -0.52
N ILE A 184 0.40 15.75 -1.62
CA ILE A 184 -0.52 15.49 -2.74
C ILE A 184 -1.72 14.66 -2.28
N PHE A 185 -1.49 13.64 -1.45
CA PHE A 185 -2.54 12.82 -0.86
C PHE A 185 -3.52 13.66 -0.03
N LEU A 186 -3.03 14.53 0.86
CA LEU A 186 -3.87 15.42 1.65
C LEU A 186 -4.67 16.37 0.78
N PHE A 187 -4.05 16.92 -0.28
CA PHE A 187 -4.71 17.82 -1.22
C PHE A 187 -5.84 17.11 -1.99
N ILE A 188 -5.58 15.94 -2.58
CA ILE A 188 -6.60 15.16 -3.30
C ILE A 188 -7.72 14.75 -2.34
N GLY A 189 -7.37 14.29 -1.14
CA GLY A 189 -8.35 13.84 -0.14
C GLY A 189 -9.26 14.96 0.35
N SER A 190 -8.70 16.14 0.64
CA SER A 190 -9.49 17.30 1.07
C SER A 190 -10.36 17.85 -0.05
N ARG A 191 -9.85 17.95 -1.29
CA ARG A 191 -10.63 18.35 -2.47
C ARG A 191 -11.82 17.42 -2.70
N ASP A 192 -11.58 16.11 -2.73
CA ASP A 192 -12.63 15.14 -3.04
C ASP A 192 -13.62 15.02 -1.88
N PHE A 193 -13.17 15.14 -0.63
CA PHE A 193 -14.06 15.24 0.54
C PHE A 193 -14.98 16.47 0.46
N MET A 194 -14.45 17.64 0.08
CA MET A 194 -15.28 18.84 -0.13
C MET A 194 -16.29 18.67 -1.27
N HIS A 195 -15.95 17.93 -2.32
CA HIS A 195 -16.89 17.60 -3.40
C HIS A 195 -17.98 16.63 -2.93
N PHE A 196 -17.62 15.58 -2.18
CA PHE A 196 -18.58 14.63 -1.64
C PHE A 196 -19.60 15.30 -0.71
N VAL A 197 -19.15 16.22 0.15
CA VAL A 197 -20.05 16.98 1.04
C VAL A 197 -21.01 17.90 0.25
N LYS A 198 -20.61 18.43 -0.91
CA LYS A 198 -21.42 19.38 -1.69
C LYS A 198 -22.37 18.72 -2.68
N THR A 199 -21.94 17.65 -3.35
CA THR A 199 -22.66 17.07 -4.49
C THR A 199 -23.23 15.68 -4.18
N GLY A 200 -22.72 14.98 -3.15
CA GLY A 200 -23.11 13.60 -2.84
C GLY A 200 -22.69 12.56 -3.90
N GLU A 201 -21.89 12.95 -4.89
CA GLU A 201 -21.40 12.07 -5.95
C GLU A 201 -20.23 11.19 -5.51
N ASP A 202 -20.04 10.06 -6.19
CA ASP A 202 -18.99 9.09 -5.89
C ASP A 202 -17.57 9.69 -5.99
N LEU A 203 -16.78 9.36 -4.97
CA LEU A 203 -15.40 9.81 -4.80
C LEU A 203 -14.47 9.10 -5.80
N LYS A 204 -14.02 9.80 -6.86
CA LYS A 204 -12.90 9.38 -7.75
C LYS A 204 -11.50 9.50 -7.09
N PHE A 205 -11.49 9.52 -5.76
CA PHE A 205 -10.32 9.68 -4.92
C PHE A 205 -9.26 8.60 -5.19
N PHE A 206 -9.68 7.33 -5.20
CA PHE A 206 -8.76 6.21 -5.34
C PHE A 206 -8.12 6.14 -6.74
N GLU A 207 -8.88 6.39 -7.81
CA GLU A 207 -8.36 6.39 -9.18
C GLU A 207 -7.27 7.44 -9.38
N THR A 208 -7.53 8.67 -8.90
CA THR A 208 -6.58 9.78 -8.97
C THR A 208 -5.33 9.45 -8.16
N LEU A 209 -5.51 8.93 -6.94
CA LEU A 209 -4.42 8.61 -6.04
C LEU A 209 -3.52 7.49 -6.58
N TYR A 210 -4.10 6.39 -7.06
CA TYR A 210 -3.33 5.27 -7.62
C TYR A 210 -2.50 5.72 -8.82
N THR A 211 -3.04 6.61 -9.65
CA THR A 211 -2.31 7.22 -10.77
C THR A 211 -1.09 8.00 -10.27
N VAL A 212 -1.24 8.88 -9.27
CA VAL A 212 -0.11 9.62 -8.65
C VAL A 212 0.93 8.66 -8.09
N LEU A 213 0.47 7.59 -7.43
CA LEU A 213 1.35 6.56 -6.90
C LEU A 213 2.18 5.94 -8.03
N ILE A 214 1.58 5.49 -9.14
CA ILE A 214 2.32 4.90 -10.27
C ILE A 214 3.45 5.83 -10.74
N PHE A 215 3.19 7.14 -10.87
CA PHE A 215 4.22 8.11 -11.24
C PHE A 215 5.35 8.22 -10.20
N ALA A 216 5.03 8.18 -8.91
CA ALA A 216 6.04 8.19 -7.86
C ALA A 216 6.92 6.94 -7.85
N ASP A 217 6.37 5.78 -8.16
CA ASP A 217 7.16 4.56 -8.28
C ASP A 217 8.17 4.67 -9.43
N ILE A 218 7.73 5.18 -10.60
CA ILE A 218 8.64 5.46 -11.72
C ILE A 218 9.72 6.48 -11.31
N ALA A 219 9.35 7.55 -10.61
CA ALA A 219 10.32 8.53 -10.09
C ALA A 219 11.35 7.86 -9.15
N MET A 220 10.90 6.90 -8.33
CA MET A 220 11.78 6.15 -7.44
C MET A 220 12.82 5.29 -8.20
N VAL A 221 12.46 4.71 -9.36
CA VAL A 221 13.41 4.01 -10.25
C VAL A 221 14.47 4.95 -10.78
N LEU A 222 14.04 6.10 -11.30
CA LEU A 222 14.97 7.10 -11.86
C LEU A 222 15.95 7.60 -10.79
N ILE A 223 15.47 7.78 -9.56
CA ILE A 223 16.33 8.09 -8.40
C ILE A 223 17.29 6.92 -8.13
N ALA A 224 16.82 5.67 -8.06
CA ALA A 224 17.67 4.52 -7.77
C ALA A 224 18.80 4.33 -8.79
N GLN A 225 18.51 4.52 -10.09
CA GLN A 225 19.50 4.44 -11.17
C GLN A 225 20.61 5.49 -11.05
N ARG A 226 20.27 6.69 -10.54
CA ARG A 226 21.25 7.76 -10.34
C ARG A 226 22.32 7.43 -9.28
N TYR A 227 22.00 6.62 -8.28
CA TYR A 227 22.87 6.41 -7.10
C TYR A 227 23.56 5.04 -7.05
N MET A 228 23.13 4.04 -7.82
CA MET A 228 23.71 2.69 -7.81
C MET A 228 23.84 2.12 -9.24
N PRO A 229 24.95 2.39 -9.97
CA PRO A 229 25.10 1.98 -11.37
C PRO A 229 25.47 0.49 -11.58
N ALA A 230 25.60 -0.32 -10.51
CA ALA A 230 25.89 -1.74 -10.64
C ALA A 230 24.68 -2.49 -11.22
N PHE A 231 24.86 -3.17 -12.36
CA PHE A 231 23.78 -3.83 -13.12
C PHE A 231 22.87 -4.73 -12.24
N HIS A 232 23.44 -5.58 -11.37
CA HIS A 232 22.66 -6.44 -10.49
C HIS A 232 21.79 -5.66 -9.48
N ALA A 233 22.31 -4.55 -8.94
CA ALA A 233 21.57 -3.69 -8.02
C ALA A 233 20.46 -2.92 -8.76
N VAL A 234 20.75 -2.43 -9.97
CA VAL A 234 19.76 -1.75 -10.83
C VAL A 234 18.65 -2.71 -11.23
N PHE A 235 18.98 -3.93 -11.65
CA PHE A 235 17.99 -4.94 -12.05
C PHE A 235 17.06 -5.32 -10.90
N ARG A 236 17.61 -5.59 -9.70
CA ARG A 236 16.80 -5.90 -8.51
C ARG A 236 15.89 -4.73 -8.12
N ASN A 237 16.44 -3.52 -8.05
CA ASN A 237 15.67 -2.35 -7.63
C ASN A 237 14.60 -1.96 -8.65
N SER A 238 14.91 -2.04 -9.95
CA SER A 238 13.94 -1.78 -11.02
C SER A 238 12.86 -2.87 -11.08
N GLY A 239 13.24 -4.14 -10.89
CA GLY A 239 12.31 -5.25 -10.79
C GLY A 239 11.35 -5.11 -9.61
N PHE A 240 11.83 -4.64 -8.45
CA PHE A 240 10.93 -4.34 -7.33
C PHE A 240 9.94 -3.24 -7.68
N VAL A 241 10.36 -2.17 -8.36
CA VAL A 241 9.42 -1.12 -8.76
C VAL A 241 8.41 -1.60 -9.82
N ILE A 242 8.83 -2.41 -10.79
CA ILE A 242 7.87 -3.03 -11.72
C ILE A 242 6.86 -3.87 -10.92
N GLY A 243 7.32 -4.60 -9.91
CA GLY A 243 6.47 -5.30 -8.95
C GLY A 243 5.47 -4.37 -8.26
N THR A 244 5.94 -3.27 -7.67
CA THR A 244 5.07 -2.30 -6.97
C THR A 244 4.03 -1.68 -7.91
N LEU A 245 4.41 -1.41 -9.16
CA LEU A 245 3.52 -0.91 -10.21
C LEU A 245 2.44 -1.94 -10.57
N LEU A 246 2.82 -3.21 -10.78
CA LEU A 246 1.86 -4.29 -11.05
C LEU A 246 0.89 -4.49 -9.87
N MET A 247 1.38 -4.39 -8.62
CA MET A 247 0.51 -4.44 -7.44
C MET A 247 -0.49 -3.28 -7.43
N ARG A 248 -0.08 -2.07 -7.84
CA ARG A 248 -0.97 -0.91 -7.94
C ARG A 248 -2.00 -1.03 -9.06
N LEU A 249 -1.60 -1.61 -10.19
CA LEU A 249 -2.54 -1.95 -11.27
C LEU A 249 -3.59 -2.96 -10.78
N ALA A 250 -3.21 -3.92 -9.92
CA ALA A 250 -4.17 -4.83 -9.30
C ALA A 250 -5.21 -4.10 -8.44
N LEU A 251 -4.85 -2.96 -7.82
CA LEU A 251 -5.78 -2.16 -6.99
C LEU A 251 -6.78 -1.34 -7.82
N SER A 252 -6.45 -1.03 -9.07
CA SER A 252 -7.32 -0.30 -9.99
C SER A 252 -8.14 -1.22 -10.90
N ALA A 253 -7.82 -2.51 -10.94
CA ALA A 253 -8.50 -3.50 -11.77
C ALA A 253 -9.87 -3.87 -11.20
N SER A 254 -10.76 -4.39 -12.06
CA SER A 254 -12.06 -4.87 -11.62
C SER A 254 -11.93 -6.04 -10.62
N PRO A 255 -12.94 -6.31 -9.79
CA PRO A 255 -12.87 -7.29 -8.70
C PRO A 255 -12.42 -8.68 -9.14
N LEU A 256 -12.78 -9.10 -10.35
CA LEU A 256 -12.41 -10.40 -10.91
C LEU A 256 -10.93 -10.48 -11.34
N TRP A 257 -10.37 -9.39 -11.85
CA TRP A 257 -9.01 -9.34 -12.40
C TRP A 257 -7.96 -8.93 -11.36
N SER A 258 -8.38 -8.19 -10.32
CA SER A 258 -7.51 -7.74 -9.23
C SER A 258 -6.70 -8.89 -8.59
N PRO A 259 -7.29 -10.06 -8.24
CA PRO A 259 -6.56 -11.17 -7.62
C PRO A 259 -5.53 -11.81 -8.57
N ALA A 260 -5.86 -11.91 -9.87
CA ALA A 260 -4.95 -12.49 -10.87
C ALA A 260 -3.73 -11.60 -11.10
N ILE A 261 -3.94 -10.28 -11.26
CA ILE A 261 -2.85 -9.31 -11.44
C ILE A 261 -2.01 -9.23 -10.16
N GLY A 262 -2.64 -9.23 -8.99
CA GLY A 262 -1.95 -9.22 -7.70
C GLY A 262 -1.07 -10.46 -7.50
N LEU A 263 -1.57 -11.65 -7.85
CA LEU A 263 -0.80 -12.89 -7.78
C LEU A 263 0.38 -12.88 -8.78
N PHE A 264 0.16 -12.41 -10.00
CA PHE A 264 1.23 -12.27 -10.98
C PHE A 264 2.33 -11.31 -10.48
N ALA A 265 1.95 -10.16 -9.93
CA ALA A 265 2.88 -9.20 -9.34
C ALA A 265 3.70 -9.82 -8.19
N ALA A 266 3.03 -10.57 -7.31
CA ALA A 266 3.65 -11.28 -6.20
C ALA A 266 4.69 -12.31 -6.68
N LEU A 267 4.32 -13.14 -7.67
CA LEU A 267 5.21 -14.13 -8.27
C LEU A 267 6.39 -13.49 -8.99
N PHE A 268 6.16 -12.40 -9.73
CA PHE A 268 7.19 -11.65 -10.42
C PHE A 268 8.26 -11.13 -9.44
N VAL A 269 7.84 -10.50 -8.34
CA VAL A 269 8.77 -9.99 -7.32
C VAL A 269 9.52 -11.12 -6.63
N LEU A 270 8.84 -12.24 -6.37
CA LEU A 270 9.46 -13.44 -5.82
C LEU A 270 10.52 -14.01 -6.77
N ALA A 271 10.24 -14.06 -8.07
CA ALA A 271 11.18 -14.49 -9.10
C ALA A 271 12.39 -13.54 -9.22
N VAL A 272 12.18 -12.22 -9.19
CA VAL A 272 13.28 -11.23 -9.15
C VAL A 272 14.15 -11.43 -7.91
N THR A 273 13.53 -11.62 -6.74
CA THR A 273 14.24 -11.84 -5.47
C THR A 273 15.04 -13.14 -5.51
N TRP A 274 14.43 -14.22 -5.99
CA TRP A 274 15.07 -15.53 -6.08
C TRP A 274 16.21 -15.53 -7.10
N GLY A 275 15.99 -15.00 -8.30
CA GLY A 275 17.01 -14.92 -9.35
C GLY A 275 18.18 -14.02 -8.96
N THR A 276 17.91 -12.86 -8.37
CA THR A 276 19.00 -11.99 -7.90
C THR A 276 19.79 -12.65 -6.77
N ASN A 277 19.16 -13.38 -5.84
CA ASN A 277 19.90 -14.10 -4.80
C ASN A 277 20.71 -15.29 -5.34
N TYR A 278 20.17 -16.03 -6.31
CA TYR A 278 20.84 -17.21 -6.88
C TYR A 278 22.03 -16.84 -7.78
N PHE A 279 21.88 -15.80 -8.61
CA PHE A 279 22.88 -15.41 -9.61
C PHE A 279 23.86 -14.34 -9.12
N THR A 280 23.71 -13.79 -7.91
CA THR A 280 24.72 -12.88 -7.37
C THR A 280 25.91 -13.72 -6.87
N PRO A 281 27.10 -13.62 -7.50
CA PRO A 281 28.24 -14.38 -7.04
C PRO A 281 28.68 -13.89 -5.65
N LEU A 282 28.98 -14.82 -4.73
CA LEU A 282 29.57 -14.60 -3.39
C LEU A 282 30.92 -13.83 -3.39
N ARG A 283 31.39 -13.35 -4.54
CA ARG A 283 32.80 -13.00 -4.78
C ARG A 283 33.22 -11.61 -4.31
N HIS A 284 32.30 -10.74 -3.86
CA HIS A 284 32.67 -9.42 -3.32
C HIS A 284 32.74 -9.34 -1.79
N GLN A 285 32.45 -10.42 -1.06
CA GLN A 285 32.54 -10.42 0.40
C GLN A 285 34.00 -10.57 0.91
N GLY A 286 34.94 -10.92 0.02
CA GLY A 286 36.36 -11.16 0.37
C GLY A 286 37.34 -10.01 0.14
N TYR A 287 36.92 -8.87 -0.45
CA TYR A 287 37.85 -7.77 -0.74
C TYR A 287 37.95 -6.72 0.38
N CYS A 288 36.95 -6.56 1.25
CA CYS A 288 37.01 -5.56 2.33
C CYS A 288 37.56 -6.06 3.68
N VAL A 289 37.84 -7.36 3.83
CA VAL A 289 38.41 -7.87 5.10
C VAL A 289 39.95 -7.87 5.06
N ARG A 290 40.58 -7.96 3.89
CA ARG A 290 42.06 -8.04 3.80
C ARG A 290 42.81 -6.71 3.85
N GLU A 291 42.19 -5.57 3.59
CA GLU A 291 42.91 -4.28 3.61
C GLU A 291 43.07 -3.69 5.02
N VAL A 292 42.44 -4.27 6.05
CA VAL A 292 42.61 -3.82 7.45
C VAL A 292 43.68 -4.65 8.19
N GLU A 293 44.23 -5.70 7.57
CA GLU A 293 45.19 -6.63 8.21
C GLU A 293 46.60 -6.56 7.58
N SER A 294 46.92 -5.47 6.87
CA SER A 294 48.27 -5.23 6.31
C SER A 294 48.87 -3.87 6.69
N THR A 295 48.69 -3.46 7.95
CA THR A 295 49.49 -2.41 8.57
C THR A 295 49.95 -2.89 9.94
N ASP A 296 50.90 -3.83 9.91
CA ASP A 296 52.02 -3.88 10.85
C ASP A 296 53.24 -3.26 10.14
#